data_AF-A0AAV1KXI9-F1
#
_entry.id   AF-A0AAV1KXI9-F1
#
_cell.length_a   1.000
_cell.length_b   1.000
_cell.length_c   1.000
_cell.angle_alpha   90.00
_cell.angle_beta   90.00
_cell.angle_gamma   90.00
#
_symmetry.space_group_name_H-M   'P 1'
#
loop_
_entity.id
_entity.type
_entity.pdbx_description
1 polymer ?
#
loop_
_entity_poly.entity_id
_entity_poly.type
_entity_poly.pdbx_seq_one_letter_code
_entity_poly.pdbx_strand_id
1 'polypeptide(L)'
;MVCVQITVDGRPGVLLADPGYHVPRVVTVMADRAYPHTGWFTQSDEPQCRKEYSYAFSPHNGSYVEWRERETRGATVKCQTSLVYVARPYLDGVNVTERRNLVYNFRSLLARDQKGHLIAGLYFPVGGRGKDAQFTLFFDSGTEKQKTKYKFNTFIDPDTIPDSISEEVELCNAQMNYKEGELRNIICKLAKVLSNQSFIDQVLEINDDICRLCL
;
A
#
# COMPACT_ATOMS: atom_id res chain seq x y z
N MET A 1 -3.29 -10.49 4.03
CA MET A 1 -2.43 -10.43 5.23
C MET A 1 -3.00 -11.40 6.24
N VAL A 2 -2.13 -12.16 6.92
CA VAL A 2 -2.50 -13.05 8.03
C VAL A 2 -1.76 -12.57 9.26
N CYS A 3 -2.47 -12.47 10.39
CA CYS A 3 -1.88 -12.23 11.70
C CYS A 3 -2.36 -13.33 12.64
N VAL A 4 -1.43 -13.99 13.32
CA VAL A 4 -1.74 -15.03 14.31
C VAL A 4 -1.15 -14.57 15.64
N GLN A 5 -1.98 -14.47 16.66
CA GLN A 5 -1.51 -14.27 18.03
C GLN A 5 -0.84 -15.56 18.52
N ILE A 6 0.34 -15.42 19.11
CA ILE A 6 1.14 -16.54 19.61
C ILE A 6 1.55 -16.29 21.06
N THR A 7 1.90 -17.37 21.75
CA THR A 7 2.54 -17.33 23.05
C THR A 7 3.71 -18.31 23.04
N VAL A 8 4.91 -17.81 23.34
CA VAL A 8 6.14 -18.62 23.37
C VAL A 8 6.69 -18.56 24.77
N ASP A 9 6.63 -19.68 25.49
CA ASP A 9 7.06 -19.75 26.88
C ASP A 9 6.39 -18.69 27.78
N GLY A 10 5.06 -18.56 27.66
CA GLY A 10 4.26 -17.56 28.37
C GLY A 10 4.40 -16.12 27.85
N ARG A 11 5.30 -15.85 26.90
CA ARG A 11 5.55 -14.50 26.36
C ARG A 11 4.67 -14.24 25.13
N PRO A 12 3.89 -13.15 25.11
CA PRO A 12 2.98 -12.86 24.00
C PRO A 12 3.72 -12.36 22.77
N GLY A 13 3.18 -12.68 21.59
CA GLY A 13 3.68 -12.19 20.32
C GLY A 13 2.65 -12.33 19.20
N VAL A 14 3.04 -11.92 18.00
CA VAL A 14 2.27 -12.16 16.77
C VAL A 14 3.17 -12.68 15.64
N LEU A 15 2.61 -13.54 14.79
CA LEU A 15 3.17 -13.89 13.49
C LEU A 15 2.42 -13.12 12.40
N LEU A 16 3.14 -12.36 11.60
CA LEU A 16 2.62 -11.56 10.50
C LEU A 16 3.09 -12.15 9.17
N ALA A 17 2.15 -12.49 8.30
CA ALA A 17 2.42 -12.78 6.90
C ALA A 17 1.73 -11.72 6.05
N ASP A 18 2.51 -10.85 5.41
CA ASP A 18 1.98 -9.76 4.63
C ASP A 18 2.37 -9.82 3.14
N PRO A 19 1.68 -10.68 2.35
CA PRO A 19 1.97 -10.81 0.92
C PRO A 19 1.68 -9.53 0.13
N GLY A 20 0.85 -8.61 0.66
CA GLY A 20 0.49 -7.39 -0.08
C GLY A 20 1.61 -6.35 -0.14
N TYR A 21 2.60 -6.41 0.77
CA TYR A 21 3.82 -5.58 0.73
C TYR A 21 5.01 -6.40 0.25
N HIS A 22 4.74 -7.55 -0.36
CA HIS A 22 5.76 -8.45 -0.89
C HIS A 22 6.77 -8.93 0.15
N VAL A 23 6.42 -8.94 1.45
CA VAL A 23 7.30 -9.48 2.48
C VAL A 23 7.36 -11.00 2.30
N PRO A 24 8.49 -11.57 1.83
CA PRO A 24 8.54 -12.96 1.36
C PRO A 24 8.70 -13.95 2.51
N ARG A 25 8.31 -13.56 3.73
CA ARG A 25 8.49 -14.34 4.95
C ARG A 25 7.42 -14.02 5.99
N VAL A 26 7.25 -14.96 6.91
CA VAL A 26 6.55 -14.70 8.16
C VAL A 26 7.46 -13.89 9.08
N VAL A 27 6.93 -12.82 9.66
CA VAL A 27 7.61 -11.96 10.62
C VAL A 27 7.08 -12.26 12.01
N THR A 28 7.97 -12.59 12.94
CA THR A 28 7.65 -12.82 14.34
C THR A 28 7.91 -11.57 15.16
N VAL A 29 6.87 -11.08 15.81
CA VAL A 29 6.93 -9.90 16.66
C VAL A 29 6.61 -10.31 18.10
N MET A 30 7.66 -10.55 18.90
CA MET A 30 7.51 -10.76 20.34
C MET A 30 7.38 -9.43 21.08
N ALA A 31 6.53 -9.38 22.11
CA ALA A 31 6.33 -8.18 22.94
C ALA A 31 7.59 -7.72 23.68
N ASP A 32 8.42 -8.68 24.11
CA ASP A 32 9.69 -8.44 24.80
C ASP A 32 10.88 -8.21 23.85
N ARG A 33 10.67 -8.34 22.53
CA ARG A 33 11.69 -8.28 21.47
C ARG A 33 12.82 -9.31 21.59
N ALA A 34 12.69 -10.31 22.46
CA ALA A 34 13.66 -11.40 22.56
C ALA A 34 13.35 -12.49 21.52
N TYR A 35 14.32 -13.37 21.26
CA TYR A 35 14.13 -14.52 20.37
C TYR A 35 12.83 -15.27 20.76
N PRO A 36 11.95 -15.63 19.80
CA PRO A 36 12.14 -15.65 18.34
C PRO A 36 11.74 -14.37 17.56
N HIS A 37 11.82 -13.18 18.17
CA HIS A 37 11.59 -11.91 17.47
C HIS A 37 12.49 -11.75 16.22
N THR A 38 11.91 -11.36 15.08
CA THR A 38 12.63 -11.29 13.80
C THR A 38 13.65 -10.15 13.73
N GLY A 39 13.34 -8.98 14.29
CA GLY A 39 14.20 -7.80 14.18
C GLY A 39 14.27 -7.22 12.76
N TRP A 40 15.36 -6.53 12.46
CA TRP A 40 15.59 -5.95 11.13
C TRP A 40 15.98 -7.02 10.11
N PHE A 41 15.41 -6.93 8.92
CA PHE A 41 15.78 -7.78 7.79
C PHE A 41 15.77 -7.01 6.47
N THR A 42 16.61 -7.43 5.52
CA THR A 42 16.63 -6.89 4.16
C THR A 42 15.45 -7.41 3.37
N GLN A 43 14.62 -6.50 2.86
CA GLN A 43 13.51 -6.80 1.96
C GLN A 43 13.98 -6.89 0.51
N SER A 44 14.82 -5.94 0.08
CA SER A 44 15.41 -5.92 -1.25
C SER A 44 16.77 -5.24 -1.20
N ASP A 45 17.72 -5.72 -2.00
CA ASP A 45 19.06 -5.14 -2.12
C ASP A 45 19.40 -5.00 -3.60
N GLU A 46 18.99 -3.88 -4.18
CA GLU A 46 19.24 -3.55 -5.58
C GLU A 46 20.43 -2.58 -5.67
N PRO A 47 21.21 -2.56 -6.77
CA PRO A 47 22.42 -1.74 -6.89
C PRO A 47 22.26 -0.25 -6.57
N GLN A 48 21.05 0.29 -6.72
CA GLN A 48 20.74 1.70 -6.48
C GLN A 48 19.91 1.93 -5.21
N CYS A 49 19.43 0.88 -4.54
CA CYS A 49 18.46 0.99 -3.46
C CYS A 49 18.41 -0.28 -2.60
N ARG A 50 18.75 -0.13 -1.31
CA ARG A 50 18.53 -1.16 -0.30
C ARG A 50 17.31 -0.81 0.55
N LYS A 51 16.42 -1.77 0.76
CA LYS A 51 15.25 -1.66 1.63
C LYS A 51 15.32 -2.65 2.76
N GLU A 52 15.13 -2.18 3.98
CA GLU A 52 15.13 -2.99 5.19
C GLU A 52 13.87 -2.73 5.99
N TYR A 53 13.31 -3.77 6.59
CA TYR A 53 12.09 -3.73 7.38
C TYR A 53 12.33 -4.22 8.81
N SER A 54 11.55 -3.69 9.74
CA SER A 54 11.45 -4.19 11.12
C SER A 54 10.05 -4.01 11.63
N TYR A 55 9.62 -4.95 12.49
CA TYR A 55 8.28 -4.96 13.08
C TYR A 55 8.40 -5.08 14.58
N ALA A 56 7.78 -4.18 15.32
CA ALA A 56 7.76 -4.19 16.78
C ALA A 56 6.38 -3.75 17.28
N PHE A 57 5.93 -4.25 18.43
CA PHE A 57 4.76 -3.64 19.07
C PHE A 57 5.02 -2.16 19.33
N SER A 58 3.98 -1.34 19.11
CA SER A 58 4.06 0.08 19.42
C SER A 58 4.20 0.27 20.94
N PRO A 59 5.15 1.10 21.40
CA PRO A 59 5.31 1.37 22.82
C PRO A 59 4.14 2.21 23.38
N HIS A 60 3.38 2.87 22.52
CA HIS A 60 2.24 3.70 22.90
C HIS A 60 0.94 2.91 22.99
N ASN A 61 0.78 1.85 22.18
CA ASN A 61 -0.43 1.04 22.16
C ASN A 61 -0.15 -0.37 21.64
N GLY A 62 -0.21 -1.36 22.55
CA GLY A 62 0.03 -2.78 22.23
C GLY A 62 -0.97 -3.41 21.26
N SER A 63 -2.04 -2.70 20.89
CA SER A 63 -2.94 -3.14 19.82
C SER A 63 -2.35 -2.99 18.43
N TYR A 64 -1.22 -2.29 18.29
CA TYR A 64 -0.55 -2.02 17.03
C TYR A 64 0.86 -2.59 17.00
N VAL A 65 1.24 -3.07 15.81
CA VAL A 65 2.62 -3.31 15.42
C VAL A 65 3.06 -2.16 14.52
N GLU A 66 4.17 -1.52 14.90
CA GLU A 66 4.90 -0.60 14.05
C GLU A 66 5.71 -1.39 13.03
N TRP A 67 5.46 -1.11 11.76
CA TRP A 67 6.29 -1.52 10.65
C TRP A 67 7.19 -0.36 10.24
N ARG A 68 8.49 -0.53 10.44
CA ARG A 68 9.51 0.48 10.14
C ARG A 68 10.25 0.08 8.88
N GLU A 69 10.41 1.04 7.98
CA GLU A 69 11.13 0.91 6.73
C GLU A 69 12.38 1.80 6.74
N ARG A 70 13.49 1.26 6.26
CA ARG A 70 14.70 2.02 5.91
C ARG A 70 15.01 1.81 4.44
N GLU A 71 14.98 2.89 3.67
CA GLU A 71 15.39 2.91 2.27
C GLU A 71 16.70 3.68 2.14
N THR A 72 17.76 2.98 1.73
CA THR A 72 19.10 3.53 1.59
C THR A 72 19.46 3.66 0.11
N ARG A 73 19.75 4.88 -0.33
CA ARG A 73 20.21 5.20 -1.69
C ARG A 73 21.51 6.00 -1.61
N GLY A 74 22.64 5.36 -1.88
CA GLY A 74 23.96 5.96 -1.67
C GLY A 74 24.11 6.39 -0.21
N ALA A 75 24.37 7.68 0.02
CA ALA A 75 24.51 8.26 1.37
C ALA A 75 23.17 8.66 2.03
N THR A 76 22.05 8.60 1.30
CA THR A 76 20.75 9.03 1.83
C THR A 76 20.02 7.84 2.44
N VAL A 77 19.57 7.99 3.69
CA VAL A 77 18.68 7.02 4.35
C VAL A 77 17.35 7.70 4.63
N LYS A 78 16.28 7.13 4.09
CA LYS A 78 14.90 7.54 4.38
C LYS A 78 14.27 6.52 5.30
N CYS A 79 13.70 6.99 6.40
CA CYS A 79 12.93 6.18 7.33
C CYS A 79 11.43 6.46 7.15
N GLN A 80 10.61 5.42 7.28
CA GLN A 80 9.15 5.55 7.32
C GLN A 80 8.60 4.57 8.36
N THR A 81 7.53 4.98 9.03
CA THR A 81 6.79 4.11 9.95
C THR A 81 5.35 4.00 9.48
N SER A 82 4.83 2.79 9.62
CA SER A 82 3.47 2.40 9.34
C SER A 82 2.90 1.63 10.54
N LEU A 83 1.58 1.64 10.73
CA LEU A 83 0.92 0.92 11.82
C LEU A 83 0.02 -0.22 11.31
N VAL A 84 0.18 -1.40 11.90
CA VAL A 84 -0.65 -2.58 11.63
C VAL A 84 -1.44 -2.90 12.89
N TYR A 85 -2.77 -2.86 12.82
CA TYR A 85 -3.62 -3.19 13.97
C TYR A 85 -3.77 -4.70 14.14
N VAL A 86 -3.32 -5.24 15.28
CA VAL A 86 -3.23 -6.69 15.54
C VAL A 86 -4.13 -7.20 16.67
N ALA A 87 -4.93 -6.32 17.29
CA ALA A 87 -5.78 -6.70 18.43
C ALA A 87 -7.08 -7.43 18.04
N ARG A 88 -7.42 -7.53 16.75
CA ARG A 88 -8.61 -8.28 16.27
C ARG A 88 -8.34 -9.02 14.96
N PRO A 89 -9.04 -10.14 14.68
CA PRO A 89 -8.88 -10.87 13.43
C PRO A 89 -9.31 -10.04 12.21
N TYR A 90 -8.64 -10.25 11.09
CA TYR A 90 -9.06 -9.74 9.78
C TYR A 90 -10.09 -10.70 9.20
N LEU A 91 -11.35 -10.25 9.05
CA LEU A 91 -12.44 -11.13 8.62
C LEU A 91 -12.59 -11.16 7.10
N ASP A 92 -12.17 -10.09 6.42
CA ASP A 92 -12.27 -9.92 4.97
C ASP A 92 -11.13 -9.03 4.43
N GLY A 93 -11.10 -8.84 3.12
CA GLY A 93 -10.11 -7.99 2.46
C GLY A 93 -10.24 -6.49 2.82
N VAL A 94 -11.43 -6.04 3.24
CA VAL A 94 -11.66 -4.65 3.67
C VAL A 94 -11.02 -4.43 5.03
N ASN A 95 -11.24 -5.33 5.99
CA ASN A 95 -10.59 -5.35 7.29
C ASN A 95 -9.07 -5.40 7.14
N VAL A 96 -8.55 -6.20 6.20
CA VAL A 96 -7.13 -6.17 5.88
C VAL A 96 -6.76 -4.75 5.46
N THR A 97 -7.43 -4.15 4.48
CA THR A 97 -7.07 -2.84 3.93
C THR A 97 -7.17 -1.70 4.96
N GLU A 98 -8.21 -1.65 5.78
CA GLU A 98 -8.45 -0.58 6.75
C GLU A 98 -7.54 -0.66 7.98
N ARG A 99 -7.18 -1.88 8.40
CA ARG A 99 -6.36 -2.12 9.61
C ARG A 99 -4.87 -2.29 9.29
N ARG A 100 -4.54 -2.45 8.01
CA ARG A 100 -3.18 -2.55 7.48
C ARG A 100 -2.74 -1.18 6.99
N ASN A 101 -1.93 -0.54 7.81
CA ASN A 101 -1.40 0.79 7.52
C ASN A 101 -2.50 1.84 7.38
N LEU A 102 -3.07 2.20 8.54
CA LEU A 102 -4.18 3.16 8.71
C LEU A 102 -4.10 4.36 7.77
N VAL A 103 -2.89 4.87 7.52
CA VAL A 103 -2.67 6.01 6.63
C VAL A 103 -1.37 5.82 5.84
N TYR A 104 -1.36 4.90 4.88
CA TYR A 104 -0.27 4.85 3.90
C TYR A 104 -0.45 5.99 2.88
N ASN A 105 0.61 6.65 2.42
CA ASN A 105 0.47 7.72 1.40
C ASN A 105 0.68 7.22 -0.05
N PHE A 106 0.50 5.92 -0.28
CA PHE A 106 0.52 5.33 -1.61
C PHE A 106 -0.61 4.31 -1.74
N ARG A 107 -1.30 4.30 -2.87
CA ARG A 107 -2.47 3.45 -3.13
C ARG A 107 -2.25 2.70 -4.42
N SER A 108 -2.73 1.46 -4.47
CA SER A 108 -2.63 0.61 -5.63
C SER A 108 -3.79 -0.35 -5.72
N LEU A 109 -4.29 -0.58 -6.93
CA LEU A 109 -5.23 -1.62 -7.29
C LEU A 109 -4.56 -2.47 -8.36
N LEU A 110 -4.32 -3.75 -8.08
CA LEU A 110 -3.40 -4.58 -8.86
C LEU A 110 -4.05 -5.91 -9.23
N ALA A 111 -3.92 -6.30 -10.49
CA ALA A 111 -4.23 -7.64 -10.98
C ALA A 111 -2.95 -8.45 -11.21
N ARG A 112 -3.04 -9.75 -10.94
CA ARG A 112 -1.93 -10.69 -11.07
C ARG A 112 -2.34 -11.92 -11.85
N ASP A 113 -1.38 -12.51 -12.56
CA ASP A 113 -1.54 -13.83 -13.16
C ASP A 113 -1.51 -14.94 -12.09
N GLN A 114 -1.73 -16.18 -12.52
CA GLN A 114 -1.69 -17.37 -11.66
C GLN A 114 -0.31 -17.62 -11.01
N LYS A 115 0.75 -17.01 -11.53
CA LYS A 115 2.12 -17.08 -11.00
C LYS A 115 2.45 -15.91 -10.07
N GLY A 116 1.51 -14.97 -9.88
CA GLY A 116 1.68 -13.79 -9.03
C GLY A 116 2.33 -12.59 -9.71
N HIS A 117 2.63 -12.63 -11.02
CA HIS A 117 3.17 -11.49 -11.75
C HIS A 117 2.11 -10.43 -11.97
N LEU A 118 2.50 -9.15 -11.87
CA LEU A 118 1.61 -8.02 -12.17
C LEU A 118 1.28 -7.98 -13.66
N ILE A 119 -0.02 -7.99 -13.99
CA ILE A 119 -0.50 -7.92 -15.38
C ILE A 119 -1.18 -6.60 -15.69
N ALA A 120 -1.97 -6.06 -14.76
CA ALA A 120 -2.68 -4.80 -14.95
C ALA A 120 -2.96 -4.12 -13.60
N GLY A 121 -3.31 -2.85 -13.64
CA GLY A 121 -3.72 -2.10 -12.46
C GLY A 121 -3.46 -0.61 -12.55
N LEU A 122 -3.68 0.04 -11.41
CA LEU A 122 -3.31 1.43 -11.21
C LEU A 122 -2.63 1.63 -9.87
N TYR A 123 -1.79 2.64 -9.79
CA TYR A 123 -1.23 3.10 -8.53
C TYR A 123 -0.99 4.61 -8.53
N PHE A 124 -0.98 5.20 -7.34
CA PHE A 124 -0.75 6.63 -7.15
C PHE A 124 -0.26 6.96 -5.74
N PRO A 125 0.61 7.96 -5.59
CA PRO A 125 0.85 8.58 -4.30
C PRO A 125 -0.35 9.46 -3.90
N VAL A 126 -0.69 9.45 -2.62
CA VAL A 126 -1.63 10.40 -2.00
C VAL A 126 -0.83 11.67 -1.68
N GLY A 127 -1.39 12.85 -1.98
CA GLY A 127 -0.73 14.14 -1.74
C GLY A 127 -0.08 14.80 -2.96
N GLY A 128 -0.36 14.32 -4.18
CA GLY A 128 -0.14 15.15 -5.37
C GLY A 128 -0.93 16.46 -5.24
N ARG A 129 -0.25 17.61 -5.40
CA ARG A 129 -0.83 18.93 -5.10
C ARG A 129 -2.04 19.23 -5.99
N GLY A 130 -3.25 19.25 -5.41
CA GLY A 130 -4.48 19.69 -6.07
C GLY A 130 -4.71 19.10 -7.47
N LYS A 131 -4.75 19.96 -8.49
CA LYS A 131 -5.03 19.59 -9.88
C LYS A 131 -3.97 18.69 -10.53
N ASP A 132 -2.82 18.52 -9.90
CA ASP A 132 -1.71 17.70 -10.41
C ASP A 132 -1.64 16.30 -9.77
N ALA A 133 -2.65 15.91 -8.97
CA ALA A 133 -2.80 14.53 -8.55
C ALA A 133 -2.88 13.60 -9.78
N GLN A 134 -1.97 12.62 -9.83
CA GLN A 134 -1.80 11.71 -10.95
C GLN A 134 -1.82 10.26 -10.48
N PHE A 135 -2.29 9.39 -11.36
CA PHE A 135 -2.10 7.95 -11.22
C PHE A 135 -1.39 7.40 -12.44
N THR A 136 -0.76 6.25 -12.24
CA THR A 136 -0.22 5.45 -13.33
C THR A 136 -1.15 4.28 -13.57
N LEU A 137 -1.70 4.18 -14.78
CA LEU A 137 -2.39 3.00 -15.29
C LEU A 137 -1.37 2.12 -16.00
N PHE A 138 -1.46 0.81 -15.80
CA PHE A 138 -0.65 -0.14 -16.55
C PHE A 138 -1.45 -1.39 -16.87
N PHE A 139 -1.15 -2.02 -18.00
CA PHE A 139 -1.75 -3.26 -18.46
C PHE A 139 -0.85 -3.90 -19.52
N ASP A 140 -1.05 -5.18 -19.80
CA ASP A 140 -0.32 -5.88 -20.85
C ASP A 140 -1.03 -5.67 -22.20
N SER A 141 -0.37 -5.09 -23.20
CA SER A 141 -0.96 -4.93 -24.54
C SER A 141 -0.79 -6.17 -25.42
N GLY A 142 -0.20 -7.26 -24.88
CA GLY A 142 0.10 -8.50 -25.59
C GLY A 142 1.49 -8.54 -26.23
N THR A 143 2.08 -7.38 -26.52
CA THR A 143 3.47 -7.25 -26.97
C THR A 143 4.38 -6.69 -25.89
N GLU A 144 3.90 -5.69 -25.13
CA GLU A 144 4.65 -5.03 -24.07
C GLU A 144 3.73 -4.58 -22.92
N LYS A 145 4.31 -4.28 -21.75
CA LYS A 145 3.56 -3.64 -20.67
C LYS A 145 3.41 -2.16 -20.96
N GLN A 146 2.18 -1.75 -21.25
CA GLN A 146 1.83 -0.34 -21.40
C GLN A 146 1.73 0.31 -20.02
N LYS A 147 2.23 1.54 -19.90
CA LYS A 147 2.26 2.29 -18.65
C LYS A 147 2.07 3.78 -18.92
N THR A 148 0.88 4.28 -18.61
CA THR A 148 0.47 5.66 -18.90
C THR A 148 0.16 6.41 -17.62
N LYS A 149 0.56 7.69 -17.54
CA LYS A 149 0.22 8.57 -16.42
C LYS A 149 -0.95 9.46 -16.79
N TYR A 150 -1.96 9.52 -15.93
CA TYR A 150 -3.12 10.39 -16.11
C TYR A 150 -3.35 11.28 -14.89
N LYS A 151 -3.97 12.44 -15.11
CA LYS A 151 -4.42 13.33 -14.04
C LYS A 151 -5.80 12.90 -13.56
N PHE A 152 -6.01 12.86 -12.25
CA PHE A 152 -7.33 12.59 -11.68
C PHE A 152 -8.37 13.64 -12.09
N ASN A 153 -7.95 14.89 -12.34
CA ASN A 153 -8.85 15.95 -12.76
C ASN A 153 -9.58 15.63 -14.08
N THR A 154 -8.99 14.82 -14.96
CA THR A 154 -9.63 14.34 -16.21
C THR A 154 -10.84 13.44 -15.94
N PHE A 155 -10.93 12.84 -14.75
CA PHE A 155 -11.97 11.88 -14.37
C PHE A 155 -13.00 12.46 -13.39
N ILE A 156 -12.97 13.78 -13.14
CA ILE A 156 -13.96 14.44 -12.27
C ILE A 156 -15.34 14.41 -12.92
N ASP A 157 -15.40 14.71 -14.22
CA ASP A 157 -16.59 14.66 -15.04
C ASP A 157 -16.48 13.49 -16.03
N PRO A 158 -17.23 12.40 -15.81
CA PRO A 158 -17.19 11.22 -16.67
C PRO A 158 -17.44 11.52 -18.14
N ASP A 159 -18.28 12.51 -18.47
CA ASP A 159 -18.72 12.79 -19.84
C ASP A 159 -17.63 13.50 -20.66
N THR A 160 -16.58 13.98 -20.00
CA THR A 160 -15.46 14.72 -20.62
C THR A 160 -14.21 13.86 -20.85
N ILE A 161 -14.25 12.58 -20.47
CA ILE A 161 -13.11 11.68 -20.60
C ILE A 161 -12.90 11.38 -22.10
N PRO A 162 -11.71 11.67 -22.69
CA PRO A 162 -11.42 11.37 -24.08
C PRO A 162 -11.57 9.87 -24.40
N ASP A 163 -12.09 9.55 -25.58
CA ASP A 163 -12.35 8.17 -26.02
C ASP A 163 -11.09 7.30 -25.94
N SER A 164 -9.93 7.83 -26.35
CA SER A 164 -8.65 7.11 -26.27
C SER A 164 -8.27 6.69 -24.84
N ILE A 165 -8.59 7.53 -23.85
CA ILE A 165 -8.33 7.19 -22.43
C ILE A 165 -9.36 6.18 -21.95
N SER A 166 -10.62 6.31 -22.38
CA SER A 166 -11.69 5.36 -22.04
C SER A 166 -11.37 3.95 -22.56
N GLU A 167 -10.82 3.83 -23.78
CA GLU A 167 -10.37 2.56 -24.35
C GLU A 167 -9.23 1.91 -23.52
N GLU A 168 -8.19 2.68 -23.16
CA GLU A 168 -7.10 2.17 -22.30
C GLU A 168 -7.60 1.72 -20.92
N VAL A 169 -8.53 2.48 -20.33
CA VAL A 169 -9.15 2.12 -19.04
C VAL A 169 -9.96 0.84 -19.16
N GLU A 170 -10.70 0.64 -20.26
CA GLU A 170 -11.51 -0.57 -20.46
C GLU A 170 -10.64 -1.82 -20.75
N LEU A 171 -9.53 -1.67 -21.47
CA LEU A 171 -8.54 -2.74 -21.62
C LEU A 171 -7.97 -3.18 -20.26
N CYS A 172 -7.63 -2.21 -19.41
CA CYS A 172 -7.20 -2.49 -18.05
C CYS A 172 -8.33 -3.13 -17.22
N ASN A 173 -9.56 -2.62 -17.34
CA ASN A 173 -10.74 -3.13 -16.64
C ASN A 173 -10.95 -4.64 -16.90
N ALA A 174 -10.89 -5.05 -18.16
CA ALA A 174 -11.01 -6.45 -18.56
C ALA A 174 -9.90 -7.34 -17.96
N GLN A 175 -8.65 -6.88 -17.97
CA GLN A 175 -7.52 -7.63 -17.38
C GLN A 175 -7.58 -7.72 -15.85
N MET A 176 -8.27 -6.78 -15.22
CA MET A 176 -8.56 -6.82 -13.79
C MET A 176 -9.79 -7.68 -13.45
N ASN A 177 -10.44 -8.27 -14.46
CA ASN A 177 -11.65 -9.09 -14.33
C ASN A 177 -12.81 -8.33 -13.67
N TYR A 178 -12.93 -7.04 -13.98
CA TYR A 178 -14.03 -6.20 -13.54
C TYR A 178 -15.18 -6.21 -14.55
N LYS A 179 -16.37 -5.80 -14.11
CA LYS A 179 -17.49 -5.56 -15.02
C LYS A 179 -17.22 -4.35 -15.90
N GLU A 180 -17.80 -4.30 -17.07
CA GLU A 180 -17.67 -3.18 -18.00
C GLU A 180 -17.88 -1.83 -17.29
N GLY A 181 -16.92 -0.90 -17.46
CA GLY A 181 -16.95 0.44 -16.86
C GLY A 181 -16.74 0.50 -15.34
N GLU A 182 -16.56 -0.61 -14.63
CA GLU A 182 -16.39 -0.62 -13.18
C GLU A 182 -15.10 0.09 -12.74
N LEU A 183 -13.96 -0.17 -13.41
CA LEU A 183 -12.71 0.52 -13.14
C LEU A 183 -12.82 2.02 -13.39
N ARG A 184 -13.47 2.45 -14.49
CA ARG A 184 -13.75 3.86 -14.77
C ARG A 184 -14.54 4.49 -13.63
N ASN A 185 -15.60 3.83 -13.16
CA ASN A 185 -16.41 4.30 -12.03
C ASN A 185 -15.59 4.44 -10.74
N ILE A 186 -14.68 3.49 -10.47
CA ILE A 186 -13.74 3.57 -9.33
C ILE A 186 -12.82 4.78 -9.49
N ILE A 187 -12.22 4.99 -10.66
CA ILE A 187 -11.31 6.13 -10.91
C ILE A 187 -12.04 7.46 -10.76
N CYS A 188 -13.27 7.59 -11.27
CA CYS A 188 -14.07 8.81 -11.10
C CYS A 188 -14.41 9.09 -9.63
N LYS A 189 -14.73 8.06 -8.84
CA LYS A 189 -14.92 8.20 -7.38
C LYS A 189 -13.64 8.63 -6.69
N LEU A 190 -12.49 8.03 -7.06
CA LEU A 190 -11.19 8.42 -6.54
C LEU A 190 -10.86 9.87 -6.87
N ALA A 191 -11.14 10.33 -8.10
CA ALA A 191 -10.93 11.72 -8.51
C ALA A 191 -11.70 12.70 -7.60
N LYS A 192 -12.97 12.40 -7.30
CA LYS A 192 -13.79 13.21 -6.39
C LYS A 192 -13.22 13.25 -4.98
N VAL A 193 -12.82 12.11 -4.42
CA VAL A 193 -12.21 12.04 -3.09
C VAL A 193 -10.89 12.82 -3.04
N LEU A 194 -10.03 12.64 -4.05
CA LEU A 194 -8.73 13.31 -4.14
C LEU A 194 -8.85 14.82 -4.39
N SER A 195 -9.98 15.30 -4.91
CA SER A 195 -10.26 16.73 -5.05
C SER A 195 -10.63 17.42 -3.73
N ASN A 196 -10.98 16.65 -2.69
CA ASN A 196 -11.26 17.19 -1.37
C ASN A 196 -9.95 17.46 -0.62
N GLN A 197 -9.44 18.68 -0.75
CA GLN A 197 -8.16 19.07 -0.15
C GLN A 197 -8.14 18.88 1.38
N SER A 198 -9.22 19.21 2.08
CA SER A 198 -9.28 19.04 3.54
C SER A 198 -9.16 17.58 3.97
N PHE A 199 -9.80 16.66 3.23
CA PHE A 199 -9.64 15.23 3.47
C PHE A 199 -8.20 14.77 3.20
N ILE A 200 -7.58 15.23 2.11
CA ILE A 200 -6.19 14.90 1.79
C ILE A 200 -5.23 15.45 2.84
N ASP A 201 -5.41 16.68 3.29
CA ASP A 201 -4.58 17.30 4.32
C ASP A 201 -4.66 16.50 5.62
N GLN A 202 -5.86 16.12 6.06
CA GLN A 202 -6.06 15.26 7.24
C GLN A 202 -5.36 13.90 7.10
N VAL A 203 -5.49 13.26 5.93
CA VAL A 203 -4.80 11.98 5.65
C VAL A 203 -3.29 12.19 5.73
N LEU A 204 -2.72 13.21 5.08
CA LEU A 204 -1.28 13.46 5.13
C LEU A 204 -0.79 13.77 6.54
N GLU A 205 -1.53 14.58 7.30
CA GLU A 205 -1.22 14.95 8.68
C GLU A 205 -1.16 13.74 9.60
N ILE A 206 -2.13 12.83 9.51
CA ILE A 206 -2.12 11.59 10.31
C ILE A 206 -0.92 10.71 9.94
N ASN A 207 -0.57 10.59 8.65
CA ASN A 207 0.62 9.84 8.24
C ASN A 207 1.89 10.46 8.82
N ASP A 208 2.00 11.80 8.78
CA ASP A 208 3.15 12.51 9.30
C ASP A 208 3.27 12.34 10.82
N ASP A 209 2.16 12.38 11.55
CA ASP A 209 2.14 12.08 12.98
C ASP A 209 2.60 10.65 13.27
N ILE A 210 2.12 9.65 12.52
CA ILE A 210 2.58 8.26 12.64
C ILE A 210 4.08 8.14 12.38
N CYS A 211 4.59 8.83 11.35
CA CYS A 211 6.02 8.83 11.05
C CYS A 211 6.83 9.48 12.18
N ARG A 212 6.29 10.52 12.83
CA ARG A 212 6.93 11.20 13.98
C ARG A 212 6.94 10.36 15.25
N LEU A 213 6.05 9.38 15.44
CA LEU A 213 6.07 8.47 16.61
C LEU A 213 7.36 7.63 16.73
N CYS A 214 8.19 7.61 15.69
CA CYS A 214 9.44 6.83 15.64
C CYS A 214 10.72 7.68 15.69
N LEU A 215 10.60 9.00 15.87
CA LEU A 215 11.70 9.92 16.17
C LEU A 215 11.82 10.12 17.68
#